data_AF-K3WIX5-F1
#
_entry.id   AF-K3WIX5-F1
#
_cell.length_a   1.000
_cell.length_b   1.000
_cell.length_c   1.000
_cell.angle_alpha   90.00
_cell.angle_beta   90.00
_cell.angle_gamma   90.00
#
_symmetry.space_group_name_H-M   'P 1'
#
loop_
_entity.id
_entity.type
_entity.pdbx_description
1 polymer ?
#
loop_
_entity_poly.entity_id
_entity_poly.type
_entity_poly.pdbx_seq_one_letter_code
_entity_poly.pdbx_strand_id
1 'polypeptide(L)'
;MESARDEPPADALVSLDEYVEHLQACLLQWDPTSDVKGAPKQQFVEALTEIAALPLDSMSMEIRRLLVVHGQRHRAIASDQDDAAVVGANSNESAVSDDDAYENPALLHLLAALRCRDVLLKCKAANAVGSLCISRVAGQQLLDRHGDVLLSTLMKMATRKNKWAQGDAYFVLGWIVVIAEDAMLAPIARLVPSVIRFLHRSVTEDDNGDLTMAPPSEDASNFRIYALVLLLNFMQRDSSAIAAEVQSLMQTLRAIVLKLNRQPVVANVTSNTSTSTSLDPLEFVELLRLTVTFLSLMVDQIPTAAPLVLELTMLSALLKLSHVLQQVQDADLLGGDEQEAADLKTRMDAIIATVLASR
;
A
#
# COMPACT_ATOMS: atom_id res chain seq x y z
N MET A 1 0.43 43.39 36.02
CA MET A 1 -0.52 43.71 34.94
C MET A 1 -0.27 42.71 33.85
N GLU A 2 -1.31 41.94 33.55
CA GLU A 2 -1.27 40.67 32.83
C GLU A 2 -0.63 40.76 31.44
N SER A 3 0.23 39.78 31.19
CA SER A 3 0.69 39.40 29.86
C SER A 3 -0.49 38.75 29.15
N ALA A 4 -1.03 39.44 28.14
CA ALA A 4 -1.91 38.84 27.15
C ALA A 4 -1.21 37.62 26.54
N ARG A 5 -1.71 36.43 26.87
CA ARG A 5 -1.47 35.22 26.09
C ARG A 5 -2.41 35.32 24.91
N ASP A 6 -1.83 35.51 23.73
CA ASP A 6 -2.50 35.18 22.47
C ASP A 6 -2.75 33.68 22.48
N GLU A 7 -3.93 33.28 22.95
CA GLU A 7 -4.51 32.01 22.56
C GLU A 7 -4.80 32.09 21.04
N PRO A 8 -4.45 31.06 20.27
CA PRO A 8 -4.77 31.02 18.86
C PRO A 8 -6.30 31.08 18.67
N PRO A 9 -6.80 31.80 17.65
CA PRO A 9 -8.23 31.92 17.43
C PRO A 9 -8.85 30.55 17.17
N ALA A 10 -9.94 30.27 17.90
CA ALA A 10 -10.76 29.07 17.84
C ALA A 10 -11.61 29.03 16.56
N ASP A 11 -11.00 29.17 15.39
CA ASP A 11 -11.68 29.14 14.11
C ASP A 11 -11.68 27.72 13.53
N ALA A 12 -12.87 27.12 13.60
CA ALA A 12 -13.38 25.96 12.86
C ALA A 12 -12.72 24.59 13.12
N LEU A 13 -13.16 23.92 14.19
CA LEU A 13 -13.31 22.46 14.13
C LEU A 13 -14.36 22.16 13.04
N VAL A 14 -13.93 22.08 11.78
CA VAL A 14 -14.74 21.50 10.70
C VAL A 14 -15.13 20.10 11.17
N SER A 15 -16.43 19.81 11.20
CA SER A 15 -16.88 18.48 11.60
C SER A 15 -16.34 17.44 10.61
N LEU A 16 -16.11 16.20 11.06
CA LEU A 16 -15.60 15.13 10.18
C LEU A 16 -16.51 14.94 8.95
N ASP A 17 -17.82 15.11 9.12
CA ASP A 17 -18.80 15.00 8.05
C ASP A 17 -18.63 16.14 7.01
N GLU A 18 -18.47 17.39 7.45
CA GLU A 18 -18.20 18.54 6.55
C GLU A 18 -16.90 18.35 5.75
N TYR A 19 -15.86 17.80 6.39
CA TYR A 19 -14.60 17.53 5.70
C TYR A 19 -14.73 16.42 4.64
N VAL A 20 -15.46 15.36 4.96
CA VAL A 20 -15.77 14.27 4.01
C VAL A 20 -16.61 14.80 2.85
N GLU A 21 -17.62 15.63 3.12
CA GLU A 21 -18.43 16.29 2.10
C GLU A 21 -17.60 17.18 1.19
N HIS A 22 -16.66 17.94 1.75
CA HIS A 22 -15.73 18.76 0.98
C HIS A 22 -14.92 17.90 0.00
N LEU A 23 -14.32 16.80 0.48
CA LEU A 23 -13.56 15.88 -0.37
C LEU A 23 -14.44 15.26 -1.46
N GLN A 24 -15.66 14.82 -1.12
CA GLN A 24 -16.61 14.27 -2.08
C GLN A 24 -17.01 15.30 -3.13
N ALA A 25 -17.27 16.55 -2.74
CA ALA A 25 -17.56 17.63 -3.66
C ALA A 25 -16.40 17.85 -4.63
N CYS A 26 -15.15 17.91 -4.15
CA CYS A 26 -13.96 18.04 -4.99
C CYS A 26 -13.81 16.87 -5.99
N LEU A 27 -14.13 15.63 -5.58
CA LEU A 27 -14.13 14.46 -6.48
C LEU A 27 -15.24 14.52 -7.54
N LEU A 28 -16.33 15.23 -7.29
CA LEU A 28 -17.46 15.37 -8.22
C LEU A 28 -17.30 16.53 -9.21
N GLN A 29 -16.42 17.49 -8.94
CA GLN A 29 -16.24 18.67 -9.80
C GLN A 29 -15.71 18.36 -11.20
N TRP A 30 -15.08 17.20 -11.39
CA TRP A 30 -14.49 16.80 -12.66
C TRP A 30 -14.76 15.33 -12.97
N ASP A 31 -15.15 15.06 -14.21
CA ASP A 31 -15.37 13.71 -14.73
C ASP A 31 -14.06 13.15 -15.32
N PRO A 32 -13.48 12.08 -14.75
CA PRO A 32 -12.22 11.50 -15.25
C PRO A 32 -12.29 10.84 -16.62
N THR A 33 -13.48 10.68 -17.18
CA THR A 33 -13.69 10.23 -18.56
C THR A 33 -13.64 11.37 -19.57
N SER A 34 -13.67 12.62 -19.10
CA SER A 34 -13.59 13.83 -19.93
C SER A 34 -12.14 14.21 -20.25
N ASP A 35 -11.91 14.72 -21.45
CA ASP A 35 -10.62 15.28 -21.87
C ASP A 35 -10.42 16.76 -21.44
N VAL A 36 -11.40 17.36 -20.77
CA VAL A 36 -11.36 18.76 -20.35
C VAL A 36 -10.34 18.97 -19.22
N LYS A 37 -9.39 19.89 -19.43
CA LYS A 37 -8.39 20.29 -18.42
C LYS A 37 -8.79 21.62 -17.79
N GLY A 38 -8.32 21.86 -16.56
CA GLY A 38 -8.52 23.15 -15.88
C GLY A 38 -8.54 23.01 -14.37
N ALA A 39 -8.99 24.08 -13.70
CA ALA A 39 -9.11 24.13 -12.25
C ALA A 39 -9.92 22.96 -11.65
N PRO A 40 -11.03 22.48 -12.25
CA PRO A 40 -11.76 21.33 -11.71
C PRO A 40 -10.94 20.04 -11.67
N LYS A 41 -10.12 19.76 -12.70
CA LYS A 41 -9.20 18.61 -12.70
C LYS A 41 -8.14 18.74 -11.61
N GLN A 42 -7.65 19.96 -11.36
CA GLN A 42 -6.65 20.21 -10.33
C GLN A 42 -7.23 19.94 -8.93
N GLN A 43 -8.43 20.44 -8.62
CA GLN A 43 -9.11 20.18 -7.34
C GLN A 43 -9.41 18.70 -7.14
N PHE A 44 -9.81 17.99 -8.20
CA PHE A 44 -9.97 16.54 -8.18
C PHE A 44 -8.66 15.82 -7.81
N VAL A 45 -7.55 16.21 -8.44
CA VAL A 45 -6.22 15.64 -8.19
C VAL A 45 -5.71 15.95 -6.78
N GLU A 46 -6.00 17.13 -6.26
CA GLU A 46 -5.71 17.53 -4.88
C GLU A 46 -6.48 16.68 -3.88
N ALA A 47 -7.78 16.48 -4.08
CA ALA A 47 -8.59 15.60 -3.24
C ALA A 47 -8.08 14.15 -3.24
N LEU A 48 -7.67 13.61 -4.38
CA LEU A 48 -7.03 12.27 -4.43
C LEU A 48 -5.72 12.24 -3.62
N THR A 49 -4.93 13.30 -3.71
CA THR A 49 -3.64 13.40 -3.00
C THR A 49 -3.86 13.52 -1.50
N GLU A 50 -4.88 14.27 -1.09
CA GLU A 50 -5.27 14.44 0.31
C GLU A 50 -5.79 13.13 0.92
N ILE A 51 -6.67 12.40 0.21
CA ILE A 51 -7.11 11.07 0.62
C ILE A 51 -5.93 10.11 0.78
N ALA A 52 -4.98 10.14 -0.17
CA ALA A 52 -3.78 9.31 -0.11
C ALA A 52 -2.86 9.64 1.08
N ALA A 53 -2.83 10.91 1.50
CA ALA A 53 -1.97 11.43 2.56
C ALA A 53 -2.58 11.38 3.97
N LEU A 54 -3.81 10.89 4.11
CA LEU A 54 -4.48 10.78 5.41
C LEU A 54 -3.61 9.99 6.42
N PRO A 55 -3.37 10.51 7.64
CA PRO A 55 -2.55 9.84 8.63
C PRO A 55 -3.17 8.53 9.15
N LEU A 56 -2.40 7.78 9.94
CA LEU A 56 -2.81 6.54 10.58
C LEU A 56 -3.37 6.77 11.99
N ASP A 57 -4.33 7.69 12.12
CA ASP A 57 -5.03 7.98 13.36
C ASP A 57 -6.53 7.63 13.28
N SER A 58 -7.20 7.63 14.44
CA SER A 58 -8.61 7.26 14.54
C SER A 58 -9.54 8.15 13.71
N MET A 59 -9.24 9.45 13.63
CA MET A 59 -10.02 10.40 12.81
C MET A 59 -9.92 10.06 11.32
N SER A 60 -8.72 9.78 10.86
CA SER A 60 -8.45 9.45 9.46
C SER A 60 -9.01 8.08 9.06
N MET A 61 -9.05 7.13 9.99
CA MET A 61 -9.77 5.85 9.77
C MET A 61 -11.26 6.07 9.61
N GLU A 62 -11.84 7.00 10.37
CA GLU A 62 -13.24 7.37 10.24
C GLU A 62 -13.51 8.12 8.93
N ILE A 63 -12.67 9.08 8.55
CA ILE A 63 -12.77 9.78 7.25
C ILE A 63 -12.80 8.76 6.09
N ARG A 64 -11.89 7.78 6.08
CA ARG A 64 -11.89 6.70 5.07
C ARG A 64 -13.19 5.91 5.05
N ARG A 65 -13.73 5.57 6.23
CA ARG A 65 -15.01 4.86 6.36
C ARG A 65 -16.15 5.70 5.80
N LEU A 66 -16.21 6.98 6.17
CA LEU A 66 -17.24 7.90 5.70
C LEU A 66 -17.13 8.13 4.19
N LEU A 67 -15.94 8.29 3.61
CA LEU A 67 -15.79 8.45 2.15
C LEU A 67 -16.41 7.29 1.34
N VAL A 68 -16.41 6.07 1.88
CA VAL A 68 -17.04 4.90 1.24
C VAL A 68 -18.53 4.77 1.58
N VAL A 69 -18.95 5.13 2.81
CA VAL A 69 -20.33 4.96 3.32
C VAL A 69 -21.25 6.17 3.05
N HIS A 70 -20.77 7.40 3.18
CA HIS A 70 -21.61 8.61 3.31
C HIS A 70 -22.44 8.99 2.08
N GLY A 71 -22.22 8.36 0.92
CA GLY A 71 -23.10 8.51 -0.25
C GLY A 71 -24.57 8.14 0.03
N GLN A 72 -24.86 7.46 1.15
CA GLN A 72 -26.20 7.05 1.55
C GLN A 72 -26.98 8.10 2.37
N ARG A 73 -26.32 9.05 3.06
CA ARG A 73 -26.99 9.93 4.05
C ARG A 73 -27.66 11.16 3.45
N HIS A 74 -27.10 11.75 2.40
CA HIS A 74 -27.59 13.03 1.86
C HIS A 74 -28.96 12.95 1.17
N ARG A 75 -29.38 11.76 0.70
CA ARG A 75 -30.71 11.62 0.10
C ARG A 75 -31.82 11.23 1.06
N ALA A 76 -31.51 10.57 2.18
CA ALA A 76 -32.52 10.28 3.20
C ALA A 76 -33.10 11.58 3.80
N ILE A 77 -32.28 12.63 3.91
CA ILE A 77 -32.73 13.95 4.38
C ILE A 77 -33.43 14.73 3.25
N ALA A 78 -33.00 14.56 2.00
CA ALA A 78 -33.66 15.20 0.85
C ALA A 78 -35.02 14.56 0.51
N SER A 79 -35.21 13.25 0.72
CA SER A 79 -36.49 12.57 0.54
C SER A 79 -37.51 12.91 1.64
N ASP A 80 -37.06 13.19 2.86
CA ASP A 80 -37.94 13.60 3.97
C ASP A 80 -38.45 15.05 3.84
N GLN A 81 -37.86 15.88 2.96
CA GLN A 81 -38.31 17.25 2.71
C GLN A 81 -39.27 17.40 1.53
N ASP A 82 -39.39 16.39 0.66
CA ASP A 82 -40.33 16.40 -0.48
C ASP A 82 -41.66 15.66 -0.21
N ASP A 83 -41.77 14.89 0.88
CA ASP A 83 -42.99 14.12 1.22
C ASP A 83 -44.06 14.91 2.02
N ALA A 84 -43.85 16.21 2.26
CA ALA A 84 -44.83 17.05 2.93
C ALA A 84 -46.00 17.53 2.01
N ALA A 85 -46.09 17.06 0.77
CA ALA A 85 -47.05 17.62 -0.19
C ALA A 85 -47.76 16.63 -1.14
N VAL A 86 -48.10 15.40 -0.75
CA VAL A 86 -49.18 14.64 -1.44
C VAL A 86 -49.96 13.75 -0.48
N VAL A 87 -51.04 14.28 0.09
CA VAL A 87 -52.11 13.44 0.66
C VAL A 87 -53.04 13.03 -0.47
N GLY A 88 -53.06 11.73 -0.83
CA GLY A 88 -54.01 11.23 -1.83
C GLY A 88 -53.88 9.76 -2.21
N ALA A 89 -54.37 8.87 -1.34
CA ALA A 89 -54.98 7.55 -1.61
C ALA A 89 -54.60 6.79 -2.90
N ASN A 90 -53.86 5.68 -2.76
CA ASN A 90 -54.37 4.31 -3.00
C ASN A 90 -53.25 3.28 -2.84
N SER A 91 -53.51 2.30 -1.97
CA SER A 91 -52.73 1.08 -1.81
C SER A 91 -52.88 0.16 -3.03
N ASN A 92 -51.77 -0.26 -3.63
CA ASN A 92 -51.65 -1.62 -4.14
C ASN A 92 -50.21 -2.08 -4.26
N GLU A 93 -50.03 -3.34 -3.87
CA GLU A 93 -48.84 -4.18 -3.84
C GLU A 93 -47.83 -3.98 -4.97
N SER A 94 -46.61 -3.62 -4.58
CA SER A 94 -45.39 -4.21 -5.12
C SER A 94 -44.28 -4.02 -4.10
N ALA A 95 -43.99 -5.09 -3.34
CA ALA A 95 -42.75 -5.23 -2.60
C ALA A 95 -41.61 -5.31 -3.61
N VAL A 96 -41.17 -4.15 -4.09
CA VAL A 96 -39.87 -3.99 -4.72
C VAL A 96 -38.89 -3.95 -3.56
N SER A 97 -37.93 -4.87 -3.57
CA SER A 97 -36.81 -4.87 -2.64
C SER A 97 -36.08 -3.53 -2.74
N ASP A 98 -36.22 -2.67 -1.71
CA ASP A 98 -35.50 -1.40 -1.51
C ASP A 98 -33.99 -1.58 -1.25
N ASP A 99 -33.38 -2.61 -1.86
CA ASP A 99 -31.95 -2.96 -1.72
C ASP A 99 -31.13 -2.50 -2.94
N ASP A 100 -31.69 -1.61 -3.77
CA ASP A 100 -30.92 -0.87 -4.78
C ASP A 100 -30.07 0.18 -4.06
N ALA A 101 -28.95 -0.29 -3.50
CA ALA A 101 -27.92 0.50 -2.87
C ALA A 101 -27.43 1.59 -3.83
N TYR A 102 -27.95 2.82 -3.67
CA TYR A 102 -27.52 3.98 -4.44
C TYR A 102 -25.99 4.15 -4.35
N GLU A 103 -25.33 4.04 -5.49
CA GLU A 103 -23.87 4.13 -5.59
C GLU A 103 -23.37 5.53 -5.23
N ASN A 104 -22.27 5.63 -4.48
CA ASN A 104 -21.63 6.90 -4.15
C ASN A 104 -20.95 7.47 -5.41
N PRO A 105 -21.44 8.60 -5.98
CA PRO A 105 -20.92 9.10 -7.25
C PRO A 105 -19.47 9.58 -7.16
N ALA A 106 -19.03 10.07 -6.00
CA ALA A 106 -17.63 10.48 -5.79
C ALA A 106 -16.69 9.26 -5.89
N LEU A 107 -17.13 8.11 -5.38
CA LEU A 107 -16.39 6.86 -5.48
C LEU A 107 -16.35 6.34 -6.93
N LEU A 108 -17.43 6.48 -7.68
CA LEU A 108 -17.46 6.14 -9.10
C LEU A 108 -16.46 6.99 -9.91
N HIS A 109 -16.37 8.30 -9.62
CA HIS A 109 -15.36 9.16 -10.25
C HIS A 109 -13.95 8.71 -9.87
N LEU A 110 -13.68 8.39 -8.60
CA LEU A 110 -12.38 7.86 -8.17
C LEU A 110 -12.02 6.57 -8.94
N LEU A 111 -12.97 5.63 -9.07
CA LEU A 111 -12.78 4.38 -9.83
C LEU A 111 -12.62 4.63 -11.34
N ALA A 112 -13.29 5.64 -11.90
CA ALA A 112 -13.09 6.08 -13.28
C ALA A 112 -11.67 6.64 -13.49
N ALA A 113 -11.15 7.42 -12.55
CA ALA A 113 -9.77 7.91 -12.57
C ALA A 113 -8.75 6.76 -12.52
N LEU A 114 -9.00 5.71 -11.74
CA LEU A 114 -8.17 4.50 -11.73
C LEU A 114 -8.12 3.80 -13.11
N ARG A 115 -9.19 3.94 -13.91
CA ARG A 115 -9.31 3.34 -15.25
C ARG A 115 -8.83 4.25 -16.38
N CYS A 116 -8.46 5.50 -16.09
CA CYS A 116 -8.12 6.48 -17.11
C CYS A 116 -6.85 6.09 -17.91
N ARG A 117 -6.59 6.79 -19.03
CA ARG A 117 -5.37 6.54 -19.84
C ARG A 117 -4.13 7.22 -19.26
N ASP A 118 -4.32 8.36 -18.61
CA ASP A 118 -3.28 9.17 -17.97
C ASP A 118 -2.65 8.38 -16.80
N VAL A 119 -1.37 8.03 -16.92
CA VAL A 119 -0.69 7.20 -15.92
C VAL A 119 -0.57 7.92 -14.58
N LEU A 120 -0.32 9.24 -14.58
CA LEU A 120 -0.14 9.99 -13.34
C LEU A 120 -1.45 10.07 -12.56
N LEU A 121 -2.55 10.37 -13.25
CA LEU A 121 -3.88 10.41 -12.63
C LEU A 121 -4.27 9.04 -12.09
N LYS A 122 -4.00 7.98 -12.84
CA LYS A 122 -4.24 6.61 -12.42
C LYS A 122 -3.45 6.22 -11.17
N CYS A 123 -2.17 6.56 -11.13
CA CYS A 123 -1.28 6.34 -9.98
C CYS A 123 -1.80 7.07 -8.73
N LYS A 124 -2.20 8.33 -8.86
CA LYS A 124 -2.83 9.09 -7.77
C LYS A 124 -4.14 8.45 -7.28
N ALA A 125 -5.00 8.02 -8.22
CA ALA A 125 -6.22 7.32 -7.87
C ALA A 125 -5.93 5.99 -7.15
N ALA A 126 -4.92 5.24 -7.59
CA ALA A 126 -4.49 4.02 -6.91
C ALA A 126 -4.03 4.30 -5.47
N ASN A 127 -3.24 5.35 -5.24
CA ASN A 127 -2.81 5.71 -3.88
C ASN A 127 -3.99 6.13 -2.99
N ALA A 128 -4.96 6.85 -3.53
CA ALA A 128 -6.20 7.16 -2.83
C ALA A 128 -6.99 5.88 -2.47
N VAL A 129 -7.15 4.93 -3.42
CA VAL A 129 -7.78 3.62 -3.13
C VAL A 129 -7.01 2.87 -2.04
N GLY A 130 -5.69 2.80 -2.16
CA GLY A 130 -4.84 2.11 -1.18
C GLY A 130 -5.02 2.69 0.21
N SER A 131 -5.08 4.03 0.32
CA SER A 131 -5.41 4.70 1.58
C SER A 131 -6.78 4.31 2.11
N LEU A 132 -7.83 4.24 1.28
CA LEU A 132 -9.14 3.76 1.72
C LEU A 132 -9.07 2.32 2.26
N CYS A 133 -8.29 1.45 1.61
CA CYS A 133 -8.10 0.06 2.02
C CYS A 133 -7.31 -0.12 3.32
N ILE A 134 -6.61 0.91 3.83
CA ILE A 134 -5.98 0.89 5.15
C ILE A 134 -7.05 0.70 6.24
N SER A 135 -8.20 1.36 6.10
CA SER A 135 -9.35 1.11 6.98
C SER A 135 -10.02 -0.19 6.56
N ARG A 136 -9.92 -1.23 7.42
CA ARG A 136 -10.53 -2.54 7.13
C ARG A 136 -12.01 -2.45 6.77
N VAL A 137 -12.76 -1.58 7.45
CA VAL A 137 -14.20 -1.39 7.21
C VAL A 137 -14.43 -0.75 5.84
N ALA A 138 -13.72 0.34 5.52
CA ALA A 138 -13.86 1.04 4.25
C ALA A 138 -13.42 0.15 3.08
N GLY A 139 -12.28 -0.52 3.24
CA GLY A 139 -11.72 -1.43 2.25
C GLY A 139 -12.64 -2.62 1.97
N GLN A 140 -13.21 -3.25 3.00
CA GLN A 140 -14.15 -4.37 2.79
C GLN A 140 -15.38 -3.91 2.02
N GLN A 141 -16.00 -2.79 2.41
CA GLN A 141 -17.18 -2.27 1.72
C GLN A 141 -16.88 -1.86 0.27
N LEU A 142 -15.67 -1.35 0.01
CA LEU A 142 -15.20 -1.06 -1.34
C LEU A 142 -15.10 -2.35 -2.18
N LEU A 143 -14.58 -3.43 -1.59
CA LEU A 143 -14.47 -4.73 -2.26
C LEU A 143 -15.82 -5.40 -2.47
N ASP A 144 -16.73 -5.32 -1.50
CA ASP A 144 -18.07 -5.92 -1.60
C ASP A 144 -18.86 -5.32 -2.78
N ARG A 145 -18.71 -4.00 -3.01
CA ARG A 145 -19.43 -3.29 -4.07
C ARG A 145 -18.70 -3.26 -5.42
N HIS A 146 -17.38 -3.13 -5.40
CA HIS A 146 -16.60 -2.82 -6.60
C HIS A 146 -15.38 -3.73 -6.80
N GLY A 147 -15.28 -4.83 -6.05
CA GLY A 147 -14.14 -5.75 -6.04
C GLY A 147 -13.73 -6.23 -7.43
N ASP A 148 -14.67 -6.70 -8.25
CA ASP A 148 -14.38 -7.19 -9.60
C ASP A 148 -13.72 -6.13 -10.50
N VAL A 149 -14.28 -4.92 -10.50
CA VAL A 149 -13.78 -3.80 -11.32
C VAL A 149 -12.42 -3.34 -10.79
N LEU A 150 -12.29 -3.24 -9.47
CA LEU A 150 -11.06 -2.81 -8.81
C LEU A 150 -9.92 -3.80 -9.08
N LEU A 151 -10.14 -5.09 -8.81
CA LEU A 151 -9.17 -6.15 -9.03
C LEU A 151 -8.77 -6.26 -10.51
N SER A 152 -9.74 -6.26 -11.44
CA SER A 152 -9.43 -6.31 -12.88
C SER A 152 -8.54 -5.13 -13.30
N THR A 153 -8.77 -3.95 -12.73
CA THR A 153 -8.00 -2.74 -13.04
C THR A 153 -6.59 -2.80 -12.43
N LEU A 154 -6.47 -3.14 -11.15
CA LEU A 154 -5.19 -3.28 -10.46
C LEU A 154 -4.31 -4.40 -11.05
N MET A 155 -4.89 -5.54 -11.39
CA MET A 155 -4.18 -6.63 -12.06
C MET A 155 -3.62 -6.17 -13.41
N LYS A 156 -4.41 -5.43 -14.20
CA LYS A 156 -3.94 -4.84 -15.45
C LYS A 156 -2.81 -3.86 -15.23
N MET A 157 -2.84 -3.07 -14.15
CA MET A 157 -1.79 -2.13 -13.77
C MET A 157 -0.49 -2.85 -13.39
N ALA A 158 -0.60 -3.86 -12.51
CA ALA A 158 0.50 -4.71 -12.04
C ALA A 158 1.27 -5.40 -13.17
N THR A 159 0.61 -5.69 -14.30
CA THR A 159 1.25 -6.34 -15.46
C THR A 159 1.70 -5.39 -16.57
N ARG A 160 1.54 -4.06 -16.43
CA ARG A 160 2.02 -3.11 -17.46
C ARG A 160 3.53 -2.94 -17.42
N LYS A 161 4.08 -2.35 -18.48
CA LYS A 161 5.51 -2.00 -18.57
C LYS A 161 5.92 -0.82 -17.69
N ASN A 162 4.97 0.00 -17.22
CA ASN A 162 5.28 1.20 -16.46
C ASN A 162 5.49 0.85 -14.98
N LYS A 163 6.72 1.03 -14.48
CA LYS A 163 7.12 0.64 -13.11
C LYS A 163 6.30 1.35 -12.02
N TRP A 164 5.90 2.60 -12.23
CA TRP A 164 5.07 3.37 -11.29
C TRP A 164 3.69 2.76 -11.13
N ALA A 165 3.01 2.49 -12.25
CA ALA A 165 1.71 1.84 -12.22
C ALA A 165 1.78 0.43 -11.61
N GLN A 166 2.90 -0.28 -11.77
CA GLN A 166 3.10 -1.57 -11.11
C GLN A 166 3.26 -1.40 -9.59
N GLY A 167 4.12 -0.47 -9.15
CA GLY A 167 4.37 -0.18 -7.74
C GLY A 167 3.10 0.22 -6.99
N ASP A 168 2.35 1.19 -7.52
CA ASP A 168 1.09 1.62 -6.90
C ASP A 168 0.04 0.51 -6.90
N ALA A 169 0.01 -0.34 -7.94
CA ALA A 169 -0.86 -1.51 -7.93
C ALA A 169 -0.46 -2.49 -6.82
N TYR A 170 0.84 -2.72 -6.59
CA TYR A 170 1.30 -3.59 -5.51
C TYR A 170 0.99 -3.02 -4.13
N PHE A 171 1.09 -1.70 -3.96
CA PHE A 171 0.66 -1.02 -2.74
C PHE A 171 -0.81 -1.32 -2.41
N VAL A 172 -1.71 -1.10 -3.37
CA VAL A 172 -3.14 -1.34 -3.16
C VAL A 172 -3.44 -2.83 -2.96
N LEU A 173 -2.85 -3.70 -3.79
CA LEU A 173 -3.04 -5.15 -3.68
C LEU A 173 -2.52 -5.70 -2.35
N GLY A 174 -1.45 -5.11 -1.80
CA GLY A 174 -0.93 -5.45 -0.48
C GLY A 174 -1.98 -5.31 0.61
N TRP A 175 -2.72 -4.20 0.61
CA TRP A 175 -3.84 -3.98 1.53
C TRP A 175 -5.02 -4.91 1.24
N ILE A 176 -5.38 -5.09 -0.03
CA ILE A 176 -6.48 -5.98 -0.43
C ILE A 176 -6.25 -7.40 0.06
N VAL A 177 -5.05 -7.97 -0.07
CA VAL A 177 -4.74 -9.33 0.44
C VAL A 177 -5.02 -9.46 1.94
N VAL A 178 -4.85 -8.40 2.73
CA VAL A 178 -5.09 -8.41 4.19
C VAL A 178 -6.58 -8.38 4.56
N ILE A 179 -7.46 -7.92 3.67
CA ILE A 179 -8.88 -7.74 3.97
C ILE A 179 -9.79 -8.65 3.15
N ALA A 180 -9.43 -8.96 1.90
CA ALA A 180 -10.28 -9.66 0.94
C ALA A 180 -10.64 -11.09 1.36
N GLU A 181 -11.79 -11.56 0.89
CA GLU A 181 -12.20 -12.95 1.05
C GLU A 181 -11.33 -13.91 0.22
N ASP A 182 -11.28 -15.19 0.62
CA ASP A 182 -10.42 -16.20 0.01
C ASP A 182 -10.67 -16.37 -1.51
N ALA A 183 -11.93 -16.21 -1.95
CA ALA A 183 -12.30 -16.27 -3.36
C ALA A 183 -11.58 -15.20 -4.21
N MET A 184 -11.27 -14.04 -3.63
CA MET A 184 -10.57 -12.94 -4.29
C MET A 184 -9.05 -13.09 -4.28
N LEU A 185 -8.49 -13.97 -3.44
CA LEU A 185 -7.05 -14.19 -3.35
C LEU A 185 -6.51 -14.93 -4.57
N ALA A 186 -7.24 -15.90 -5.12
CA ALA A 186 -6.78 -16.72 -6.25
C ALA A 186 -6.45 -15.91 -7.53
N PRO A 187 -7.25 -14.91 -7.95
CA PRO A 187 -6.84 -13.98 -9.02
C PRO A 187 -5.55 -13.22 -8.72
N ILE A 188 -5.38 -12.72 -7.49
CA ILE A 188 -4.20 -11.93 -7.11
C ILE A 188 -2.95 -12.84 -7.02
N ALA A 189 -3.08 -14.07 -6.52
CA ALA A 189 -2.00 -15.04 -6.43
C ALA A 189 -1.36 -15.35 -7.78
N ARG A 190 -2.13 -15.28 -8.89
CA ARG A 190 -1.60 -15.41 -10.26
C ARG A 190 -0.59 -14.32 -10.64
N LEU A 191 -0.52 -13.22 -9.89
CA LEU A 191 0.48 -12.17 -10.09
C LEU A 191 1.81 -12.48 -9.40
N VAL A 192 1.86 -13.38 -8.41
CA VAL A 192 3.07 -13.66 -7.60
C VAL A 192 4.33 -13.86 -8.47
N PRO A 193 4.33 -14.68 -9.55
CA PRO A 193 5.53 -14.85 -10.38
C PRO A 193 5.98 -13.54 -11.06
N SER A 194 5.03 -12.68 -11.42
CA SER A 194 5.31 -11.37 -12.03
C SER A 194 5.85 -10.37 -11.01
N VAL A 195 5.33 -10.39 -9.78
CA VAL A 195 5.81 -9.56 -8.66
C VAL A 195 7.25 -9.94 -8.31
N ILE A 196 7.55 -11.24 -8.21
CA ILE A 196 8.92 -11.74 -7.97
C ILE A 196 9.87 -11.28 -9.08
N ARG A 197 9.47 -11.41 -10.35
CA ARG A 197 10.29 -10.96 -11.48
C ARG A 197 10.49 -9.43 -11.50
N PHE A 198 9.49 -8.66 -11.07
CA PHE A 198 9.62 -7.23 -10.91
C PHE A 198 10.62 -6.89 -9.80
N LEU A 199 10.46 -7.50 -8.63
CA LEU A 199 11.33 -7.30 -7.48
C LEU A 199 12.78 -7.66 -7.80
N HIS A 200 13.02 -8.83 -8.40
CA HIS A 200 14.35 -9.26 -8.83
C HIS A 200 15.00 -8.21 -9.73
N ARG A 201 14.33 -7.77 -10.80
CA ARG A 201 14.84 -6.73 -11.69
C ARG A 201 15.15 -5.43 -10.97
N SER A 202 14.25 -4.97 -10.09
CA SER A 202 14.46 -3.74 -9.32
C SER A 202 15.65 -3.79 -8.36
N VAL A 203 16.07 -4.99 -7.94
CA VAL A 203 17.20 -5.20 -7.04
C VAL A 203 18.50 -5.34 -7.82
N THR A 204 18.47 -5.99 -8.99
CA THR A 204 19.67 -6.31 -9.80
C THR A 204 20.00 -5.31 -10.90
N GLU A 205 19.01 -4.59 -11.44
CA GLU A 205 19.24 -3.51 -12.39
C GLU A 205 19.64 -2.27 -11.60
N ASP A 206 20.88 -1.81 -11.76
CA ASP A 206 21.26 -0.46 -11.33
C ASP A 206 20.41 0.55 -12.13
N ASP A 207 19.94 1.62 -11.49
CA ASP A 207 18.97 2.63 -11.99
C ASP A 207 19.45 3.46 -13.24
N ASN A 208 20.28 2.89 -14.10
CA ASN A 208 20.80 3.49 -15.34
C ASN A 208 19.79 3.52 -16.50
N GLY A 209 18.49 3.30 -16.24
CA GLY A 209 17.45 3.26 -17.26
C GLY A 209 16.75 4.60 -17.48
N ASP A 210 17.29 5.41 -18.41
CA ASP A 210 16.60 6.47 -19.17
C ASP A 210 15.54 7.29 -18.39
N LEU A 211 15.99 8.00 -17.36
CA LEU A 211 15.19 8.92 -16.54
C LEU A 211 15.08 10.31 -17.16
N THR A 212 14.80 10.42 -18.46
CA THR A 212 14.71 11.73 -19.13
C THR A 212 13.50 12.59 -18.71
N MET A 213 12.67 12.18 -17.72
CA MET A 213 11.51 12.95 -17.25
C MET A 213 11.11 12.76 -15.76
N ALA A 214 12.00 12.41 -14.82
CA ALA A 214 11.61 12.25 -13.40
C ALA A 214 12.48 13.07 -12.42
N PRO A 215 11.87 13.76 -11.41
CA PRO A 215 12.59 14.26 -10.23
C PRO A 215 13.00 13.08 -9.31
N PRO A 216 13.83 13.32 -8.28
CA PRO A 216 14.89 12.39 -7.86
C PRO A 216 14.43 11.27 -6.90
N SER A 217 15.01 10.08 -7.11
CA SER A 217 15.39 9.01 -6.16
C SER A 217 14.45 8.44 -5.08
N GLU A 218 13.40 9.12 -4.60
CA GLU A 218 12.54 8.61 -3.51
C GLU A 218 11.47 7.61 -4.00
N ASP A 219 11.15 7.59 -5.28
CA ASP A 219 9.99 6.82 -5.76
C ASP A 219 10.29 5.38 -6.17
N ALA A 220 11.53 5.08 -6.60
CA ALA A 220 11.89 3.73 -7.04
C ALA A 220 12.09 2.73 -5.89
N SER A 221 12.51 3.22 -4.71
CA SER A 221 12.69 2.45 -3.47
C SER A 221 11.36 1.91 -2.95
N ASN A 222 10.33 2.78 -2.91
CA ASN A 222 8.98 2.45 -2.47
C ASN A 222 8.38 1.27 -3.25
N PHE A 223 8.66 1.15 -4.54
CA PHE A 223 8.12 0.05 -5.34
C PHE A 223 8.67 -1.33 -4.94
N ARG A 224 9.93 -1.42 -4.49
CA ARG A 224 10.52 -2.68 -4.00
C ARG A 224 9.87 -3.07 -2.68
N ILE A 225 9.68 -2.08 -1.81
CA ILE A 225 9.00 -2.23 -0.52
C ILE A 225 7.57 -2.72 -0.75
N TYR A 226 6.79 -2.09 -1.63
CA TYR A 226 5.42 -2.52 -1.93
C TYR A 226 5.34 -3.93 -2.52
N ALA A 227 6.26 -4.30 -3.41
CA ALA A 227 6.34 -5.65 -3.94
C ALA A 227 6.65 -6.68 -2.84
N LEU A 228 7.58 -6.37 -1.93
CA LEU A 228 7.91 -7.22 -0.78
C LEU A 228 6.74 -7.35 0.20
N VAL A 229 6.09 -6.24 0.54
CA VAL A 229 4.92 -6.22 1.44
C VAL A 229 3.78 -7.06 0.86
N LEU A 230 3.49 -6.94 -0.44
CA LEU A 230 2.48 -7.78 -1.10
C LEU A 230 2.81 -9.27 -0.96
N LEU A 231 4.04 -9.67 -1.25
CA LEU A 231 4.48 -11.06 -1.15
C LEU A 231 4.47 -11.55 0.31
N LEU A 232 4.82 -10.70 1.26
CA LEU A 232 4.79 -11.00 2.69
C LEU A 232 3.35 -11.22 3.18
N ASN A 233 2.41 -10.35 2.78
CA ASN A 233 1.00 -10.50 3.12
C ASN A 233 0.42 -11.79 2.55
N PHE A 234 0.83 -12.20 1.35
CA PHE A 234 0.52 -13.53 0.83
C PHE A 234 1.13 -14.64 1.68
N MET A 235 2.41 -14.55 2.02
CA MET A 235 3.06 -15.55 2.86
C MET A 235 2.33 -15.77 4.18
N GLN A 236 1.77 -14.70 4.76
CA GLN A 236 1.00 -14.75 6.01
C GLN A 236 -0.42 -15.31 5.83
N ARG A 237 -1.06 -15.09 4.68
CA ARG A 237 -2.48 -15.45 4.47
C ARG A 237 -2.68 -16.73 3.67
N ASP A 238 -1.91 -16.91 2.60
CA ASP A 238 -1.92 -18.07 1.72
C ASP A 238 -0.49 -18.37 1.24
N SER A 239 0.24 -19.12 2.06
CA SER A 239 1.61 -19.52 1.77
C SER A 239 1.74 -20.45 0.56
N SER A 240 0.64 -21.06 0.07
CA SER A 240 0.66 -21.98 -1.06
C SER A 240 1.06 -21.28 -2.36
N ALA A 241 0.63 -20.02 -2.54
CA ALA A 241 1.01 -19.19 -3.68
C ALA A 241 2.52 -18.91 -3.72
N ILE A 242 3.14 -18.74 -2.54
CA ILE A 242 4.59 -18.52 -2.41
C ILE A 242 5.35 -19.84 -2.55
N ALA A 243 4.84 -20.94 -1.98
CA ALA A 243 5.48 -22.25 -2.04
C ALA A 243 5.71 -22.72 -3.49
N ALA A 244 4.76 -22.43 -4.40
CA ALA A 244 4.90 -22.73 -5.82
C ALA A 244 6.08 -22.00 -6.49
N GLU A 245 6.44 -20.81 -6.01
CA GLU A 245 7.48 -19.95 -6.58
C GLU A 245 8.73 -19.83 -5.69
N VAL A 246 8.86 -20.70 -4.68
CA VAL A 246 9.88 -20.61 -3.63
C VAL A 246 11.30 -20.49 -4.19
N GLN A 247 11.64 -21.23 -5.25
CA GLN A 247 12.97 -21.18 -5.85
C GLN A 247 13.29 -19.80 -6.45
N SER A 248 12.35 -19.22 -7.20
CA SER A 248 12.54 -17.90 -7.83
C SER A 248 12.57 -16.79 -6.78
N LEU A 249 11.70 -16.89 -5.77
CA LEU A 249 11.70 -15.96 -4.65
C LEU A 249 13.00 -16.03 -3.85
N MET A 250 13.50 -17.22 -3.54
CA MET A 250 14.76 -17.40 -2.80
C MET A 250 15.97 -16.82 -3.55
N GLN A 251 16.02 -16.94 -4.88
CA GLN A 251 17.04 -16.27 -5.69
C GLN A 251 16.95 -14.74 -5.58
N THR A 252 15.73 -14.20 -5.55
CA THR A 252 15.48 -12.76 -5.37
C THR A 252 15.90 -12.29 -3.98
N LEU A 253 15.54 -13.03 -2.93
CA LEU A 253 15.95 -12.73 -1.55
C LEU A 253 17.46 -12.84 -1.37
N ARG A 254 18.13 -13.78 -2.05
CA ARG A 254 19.60 -13.81 -2.11
C ARG A 254 20.17 -12.50 -2.65
N ALA A 255 19.63 -12.00 -3.76
CA ALA A 255 20.08 -10.74 -4.35
C ALA A 255 19.90 -9.57 -3.38
N ILE A 256 18.77 -9.51 -2.67
CA ILE A 256 18.51 -8.49 -1.65
C ILE A 256 19.49 -8.59 -0.48
N VAL A 257 19.68 -9.79 0.10
CA VAL A 257 20.62 -10.02 1.21
C VAL A 257 22.05 -9.62 0.81
N LEU A 258 22.48 -9.93 -0.42
CA LEU A 258 23.79 -9.51 -0.92
C LEU A 258 23.87 -8.00 -1.11
N LYS A 259 22.79 -7.34 -1.56
CA LYS A 259 22.72 -5.87 -1.69
C LYS A 259 22.80 -5.19 -0.32
N LEU A 260 22.08 -5.68 0.67
CA LEU A 260 22.12 -5.18 2.05
C LEU A 260 23.52 -5.32 2.67
N ASN A 261 24.19 -6.46 2.49
CA ASN A 261 25.54 -6.69 2.99
C ASN A 261 26.62 -5.77 2.37
N ARG A 262 26.35 -5.16 1.21
CA ARG A 262 27.29 -4.24 0.53
C ARG A 262 27.14 -2.79 1.01
N GLN A 263 26.10 -2.46 1.76
CA GLN A 263 25.88 -1.09 2.21
C GLN A 263 26.79 -0.74 3.39
N PRO A 264 27.46 0.43 3.37
CA PRO A 264 28.25 0.90 4.50
C PRO A 264 27.31 1.45 5.58
N VAL A 265 26.98 0.60 6.56
CA VAL A 265 25.99 0.83 7.63
C VAL A 265 26.17 2.16 8.39
N VAL A 266 27.41 2.60 8.59
CA VAL A 266 27.75 3.72 9.51
C VAL A 266 28.42 4.90 8.80
N ALA A 267 28.92 4.75 7.57
CA ALA A 267 29.64 5.82 6.89
C ALA A 267 28.71 6.86 6.22
N ASN A 268 27.50 6.46 5.83
CA ASN A 268 26.61 7.29 5.01
C ASN A 268 25.72 8.27 5.79
N VAL A 269 25.62 8.16 7.12
CA VAL A 269 24.78 9.08 7.91
C VAL A 269 25.40 10.48 8.02
N THR A 270 26.70 10.63 7.73
CA THR A 270 27.43 11.91 7.89
C THR A 270 28.14 12.42 6.63
N SER A 271 28.20 11.65 5.54
CA SER A 271 28.88 12.07 4.31
C SER A 271 27.92 12.24 3.14
N ASN A 272 27.71 13.48 2.71
CA ASN A 272 26.98 13.88 1.50
C ASN A 272 27.63 13.42 0.17
N THR A 273 28.49 12.41 0.18
CA THR A 273 29.07 11.83 -1.04
C THR A 273 28.18 10.71 -1.54
N SER A 274 27.11 11.12 -2.24
CA SER A 274 26.19 10.27 -2.99
C SER A 274 26.94 9.54 -4.11
N THR A 275 27.39 8.32 -3.80
CA THR A 275 27.65 7.33 -4.85
C THR A 275 26.31 6.71 -5.25
N SER A 276 26.03 6.69 -6.55
CA SER A 276 24.76 6.31 -7.19
C SER A 276 24.31 4.86 -7.00
N THR A 277 24.92 4.13 -6.07
CA THR A 277 24.68 2.69 -5.81
C THR A 277 24.30 2.40 -4.34
N SER A 278 24.26 3.43 -3.49
CA SER A 278 23.88 3.27 -2.08
C SER A 278 22.37 3.36 -1.89
N LEU A 279 21.83 2.48 -1.04
CA LEU A 279 20.44 2.56 -0.58
C LEU A 279 20.32 3.77 0.36
N ASP A 280 19.21 4.48 0.29
CA ASP A 280 18.87 5.48 1.31
C ASP A 280 18.75 4.78 2.69
N PRO A 281 19.14 5.42 3.82
CA PRO A 281 19.06 4.79 5.13
C PRO A 281 17.68 4.25 5.50
N LEU A 282 16.60 4.96 5.17
CA LEU A 282 15.23 4.51 5.47
C LEU A 282 14.87 3.30 4.61
N GLU A 283 15.20 3.34 3.31
CA GLU A 283 15.01 2.19 2.42
C GLU A 283 15.79 0.97 2.92
N PHE A 284 17.03 1.16 3.35
CA PHE A 284 17.87 0.09 3.86
C PHE A 284 17.24 -0.60 5.06
N VAL A 285 16.76 0.18 6.04
CA VAL A 285 16.13 -0.34 7.27
C VAL A 285 14.86 -1.12 6.93
N GLU A 286 14.00 -0.58 6.07
CA GLU A 286 12.75 -1.24 5.69
C GLU A 286 13.00 -2.51 4.87
N LEU A 287 13.94 -2.48 3.93
CA LEU A 287 14.33 -3.68 3.19
C LEU A 287 14.93 -4.74 4.12
N LEU A 288 15.75 -4.35 5.09
CA LEU A 288 16.31 -5.28 6.08
C LEU A 288 15.19 -5.93 6.90
N ARG A 289 14.29 -5.12 7.47
CA ARG A 289 13.13 -5.57 8.26
C ARG A 289 12.26 -6.56 7.49
N LEU A 290 11.85 -6.18 6.29
CA LEU A 290 10.98 -7.00 5.46
C LEU A 290 11.68 -8.29 5.02
N THR A 291 12.96 -8.23 4.65
CA THR A 291 13.73 -9.40 4.21
C THR A 291 13.88 -10.43 5.33
N VAL A 292 14.23 -9.99 6.54
CA VAL A 292 14.38 -10.90 7.70
C VAL A 292 13.03 -11.48 8.09
N THR A 293 11.99 -10.65 8.15
CA THR A 293 10.63 -11.10 8.47
C THR A 293 10.14 -12.14 7.46
N PHE A 294 10.35 -11.89 6.17
CA PHE A 294 9.93 -12.81 5.12
C PHE A 294 10.72 -14.12 5.16
N LEU A 295 12.05 -14.07 5.28
CA LEU A 295 12.87 -15.28 5.42
C LEU A 295 12.49 -16.10 6.65
N SER A 296 12.16 -15.45 7.77
CA SER A 296 11.70 -16.12 8.99
C SER A 296 10.41 -16.91 8.73
N LEU A 297 9.41 -16.30 8.09
CA LEU A 297 8.16 -17.01 7.74
C LEU A 297 8.39 -18.12 6.72
N MET A 298 9.24 -17.90 5.72
CA MET A 298 9.53 -18.92 4.70
C MET A 298 10.20 -20.14 5.32
N VAL A 299 11.20 -19.95 6.18
CA VAL A 299 11.93 -21.04 6.83
C VAL A 299 11.03 -21.83 7.79
N ASP A 300 10.08 -21.17 8.43
CA ASP A 300 9.12 -21.80 9.33
C ASP A 300 8.01 -22.57 8.58
N GLN A 301 7.44 -21.98 7.53
CA GLN A 301 6.24 -22.52 6.88
C GLN A 301 6.49 -23.32 5.60
N ILE A 302 7.65 -23.15 4.95
CA ILE A 302 7.98 -23.83 3.69
C ILE A 302 9.15 -24.79 3.94
N PRO A 303 8.91 -26.12 3.97
CA PRO A 303 9.93 -27.11 4.32
C PRO A 303 11.20 -27.05 3.48
N THR A 304 11.11 -26.63 2.22
CA THR A 304 12.24 -26.54 1.30
C THR A 304 13.04 -25.24 1.45
N ALA A 305 12.56 -24.24 2.20
CA ALA A 305 13.21 -22.94 2.27
C ALA A 305 14.58 -23.00 2.97
N ALA A 306 14.70 -23.65 4.13
CA ALA A 306 15.98 -23.79 4.83
C ALA A 306 17.05 -24.55 4.02
N PRO A 307 16.74 -25.71 3.39
CA PRO A 307 17.64 -26.35 2.43
C PRO A 307 18.06 -25.43 1.27
N LEU A 308 17.12 -24.64 0.72
CA LEU A 308 17.44 -23.70 -0.36
C LEU A 308 18.38 -22.58 0.09
N VAL A 309 18.29 -22.10 1.34
CA VAL A 309 19.26 -21.13 1.91
C VAL A 309 20.68 -21.72 1.89
N LEU A 310 20.83 -23.01 2.24
CA LEU A 310 22.12 -23.71 2.19
C LEU A 310 22.61 -23.89 0.75
N GLU A 311 21.75 -24.38 -0.14
CA GLU A 311 22.07 -24.58 -1.56
C GLU A 311 22.51 -23.27 -2.24
N LEU A 312 21.83 -22.18 -1.94
CA LEU A 312 22.14 -20.84 -2.44
C LEU A 312 23.33 -20.18 -1.73
N THR A 313 24.00 -20.89 -0.81
CA THR A 313 25.18 -20.42 -0.06
C THR A 313 24.93 -19.14 0.77
N MET A 314 23.67 -18.89 1.13
CA MET A 314 23.25 -17.66 1.79
C MET A 314 23.64 -17.58 3.27
N LEU A 315 23.94 -18.70 3.93
CA LEU A 315 24.24 -18.72 5.37
C LEU A 315 25.36 -17.74 5.76
N SER A 316 26.44 -17.68 4.97
CA SER A 316 27.54 -16.75 5.25
C SER A 316 27.13 -15.29 5.13
N ALA A 317 26.23 -14.98 4.20
CA ALA A 317 25.67 -13.65 4.02
C ALA A 317 24.66 -13.29 5.12
N LEU A 318 23.90 -14.27 5.64
CA LEU A 318 23.00 -14.08 6.78
C LEU A 318 23.75 -13.86 8.09
N LEU A 319 24.87 -14.57 8.32
CA LEU A 319 25.74 -14.33 9.48
C LEU A 319 26.32 -12.90 9.46
N LYS A 320 26.77 -12.44 8.29
CA LYS A 320 27.21 -11.04 8.11
C LYS A 320 26.07 -10.06 8.35
N LEU A 321 24.89 -10.34 7.81
CA LEU A 321 23.71 -9.50 7.97
C LEU A 321 23.24 -9.42 9.43
N SER A 322 23.41 -10.50 10.21
CA SER A 322 23.15 -10.53 11.65
C SER A 322 24.08 -9.57 12.41
N HIS A 323 25.35 -9.46 11.99
CA HIS A 323 26.28 -8.48 12.56
C HIS A 323 25.92 -7.05 12.14
N VAL A 324 25.53 -6.84 10.88
CA VAL A 324 25.02 -5.56 10.39
C VAL A 324 23.80 -5.12 11.19
N LEU A 325 22.84 -6.01 11.42
CA LEU A 325 21.65 -5.73 12.22
C LEU A 325 22.01 -5.25 13.63
N GLN A 326 23.00 -5.88 14.28
CA GLN A 326 23.50 -5.43 15.58
C GLN A 326 24.05 -4.01 15.51
N GLN A 327 24.84 -3.68 14.49
CA GLN A 327 25.39 -2.33 14.32
C GLN A 327 24.29 -1.27 14.09
N VAL A 328 23.26 -1.61 13.32
CA VAL A 328 22.12 -0.70 13.06
C VAL A 328 21.33 -0.48 14.35
N GLN A 329 21.15 -1.52 15.16
CA GLN A 329 20.51 -1.43 16.47
C GLN A 329 21.32 -0.59 17.46
N ASP A 330 22.63 -0.81 17.55
CA ASP A 330 23.53 -0.04 18.42
C ASP A 330 23.60 1.45 18.04
N ALA A 331 23.34 1.76 16.76
CA ALA A 331 23.29 3.12 16.22
C ALA A 331 21.89 3.77 16.28
N ASP A 332 20.89 3.09 16.87
CA ASP A 332 19.49 3.54 16.94
C ASP A 332 18.88 3.92 15.58
N LEU A 333 19.31 3.22 14.52
CA LEU A 333 18.89 3.52 13.14
C LEU A 333 17.64 2.76 12.70
N LEU A 334 17.23 1.72 13.44
CA LEU A 334 16.03 0.97 13.10
C LEU A 334 14.78 1.86 13.26
N GLY A 335 14.77 2.82 14.19
CA GLY A 335 13.54 3.49 14.62
C GLY A 335 12.54 2.49 15.22
N GLY A 336 11.46 2.97 15.83
CA GLY A 336 10.54 2.10 16.59
C GLY A 336 11.00 1.86 18.02
N ASP A 337 10.27 1.04 18.77
CA ASP A 337 10.62 0.75 20.17
C ASP A 337 11.76 -0.28 20.28
N GLU A 338 12.40 -0.37 21.45
CA GLU A 338 13.47 -1.34 21.71
C GLU A 338 13.01 -2.81 21.49
N GLN A 339 11.69 -3.04 21.57
CA GLN A 339 11.09 -4.36 21.44
C GLN A 339 11.05 -4.83 19.97
N GLU A 340 10.76 -3.94 19.01
CA GLU A 340 10.79 -4.24 17.58
C GLU A 340 12.20 -4.61 17.10
N ALA A 341 13.21 -3.88 17.58
CA ALA A 341 14.61 -4.19 17.26
C ALA A 341 15.04 -5.56 17.83
N ALA A 342 14.65 -5.86 19.07
CA ALA A 342 14.92 -7.15 19.70
C ALA A 342 14.20 -8.32 19.01
N ASP A 343 12.96 -8.12 18.56
CA ASP A 343 12.21 -9.12 17.78
C ASP A 343 12.93 -9.44 16.46
N LEU A 344 13.39 -8.42 15.73
CA LEU A 344 14.09 -8.62 14.47
C LEU A 344 15.39 -9.41 14.63
N LYS A 345 16.15 -9.13 15.69
CA LYS A 345 17.37 -9.87 16.04
C LYS A 345 17.05 -11.33 16.38
N THR A 346 16.01 -11.56 17.19
CA THR A 346 15.54 -12.89 17.55
C THR A 346 15.16 -13.71 16.30
N ARG A 347 14.44 -13.10 15.36
CA ARG A 347 14.09 -13.74 14.08
C ARG A 347 15.32 -14.10 13.25
N MET A 348 16.31 -13.21 13.15
CA MET A 348 17.55 -13.49 12.44
C MET A 348 18.29 -14.69 13.03
N ASP A 349 18.40 -14.76 14.36
CA ASP A 349 19.09 -15.86 15.02
C ASP A 349 18.32 -17.19 14.88
N ALA A 350 16.98 -17.15 14.92
CA ALA A 350 16.12 -18.30 14.65
C ALA A 350 16.25 -18.83 13.20
N ILE A 351 16.34 -17.94 12.20
CA ILE A 351 16.61 -18.32 10.81
C ILE A 351 17.94 -19.07 10.73
N ILE A 352 19.01 -18.52 11.31
CA ILE A 352 20.34 -19.12 11.26
C ILE A 352 20.34 -20.49 11.95
N ALA A 353 19.73 -20.61 13.12
CA ALA A 353 19.62 -21.87 13.85
C ALA A 353 18.88 -22.93 13.02
N THR A 354 17.75 -22.57 12.41
CA THR A 354 16.95 -23.50 11.60
C THR A 354 17.70 -23.94 10.34
N VAL A 355 18.38 -23.02 9.67
CA VAL A 355 19.21 -23.32 8.49
C VAL A 355 20.37 -24.24 8.87
N LEU A 356 21.02 -24.02 10.01
CA LEU A 356 22.08 -24.88 10.51
C LEU A 356 21.58 -26.29 10.87
N ALA A 357 20.37 -26.41 11.42
CA ALA A 357 19.74 -27.68 11.72
C ALA A 357 19.33 -28.47 10.45
N SER A 358 19.18 -27.78 9.32
CA SER A 358 18.88 -28.40 8.02
C SER A 358 20.09 -28.89 7.22
N ARG A 359 21.31 -28.70 7.75
CA ARG A 359 22.56 -29.25 7.20
C ARG A 359 22.66 -30.75 7.48
#